data_AF-A0A1A6A4G3-F1
#
_entry.id   AF-A0A1A6A4G3-F1
#
_cell.length_a   1.000
_cell.length_b   1.000
_cell.length_c   1.000
_cell.angle_alpha   90.00
_cell.angle_beta   90.00
_cell.angle_gamma   90.00
#
_symmetry.space_group_name_H-M   'P 1'
#
loop_
_entity.id
_entity.type
_entity.pdbx_description
1 polymer ?
#
loop_
_entity_poly.entity_id
_entity_poly.type
_entity_poly.pdbx_seq_one_letter_code
_entity_poly.pdbx_strand_id
1 'polypeptide(L)'
;MSLPASSPLPKAFRLVREILQAAPPGGLSTKEIVKEAIRLYQVDNPSYDPSSSQASTSSSSTSTSATTTTAESSTIASSKGKGKGRASGSSGSNTRKAKGVNVIPPDHPFVSTSYLKSRVLATLQSQALLSKTAQPSSAASSSGSGSGSSSSRSNSGSSSGAGKQSFAWRLSEARQSNLSTPKWDFPSHWQRLIDGVSPGQLHAEYTANKAARQEEERQRGFESGKVLRTERDIWEWAERRPVLSTNLERLHLNKRRAEKRPKKERTRLALFESYPGPSELGLGSEAQNV
;
A
#
# COMPACT_ATOMS: atom_id res chain seq x y z
N MET A 1 8.29 4.00 -21.32
CA MET A 1 7.58 2.93 -22.07
C MET A 1 6.09 3.17 -21.91
N SER A 2 5.34 3.38 -23.01
CA SER A 2 3.89 3.49 -23.01
C SER A 2 3.21 2.12 -22.92
N LEU A 3 1.93 2.10 -22.52
CA LEU A 3 1.09 0.91 -22.66
C LEU A 3 0.75 0.66 -24.13
N PRO A 4 0.49 -0.59 -24.55
CA PRO A 4 -0.02 -0.85 -25.90
C PRO A 4 -1.38 -0.18 -26.08
N ALA A 5 -1.62 0.38 -27.26
CA ALA A 5 -2.84 1.15 -27.58
C ALA A 5 -4.15 0.36 -27.42
N SER A 6 -4.08 -0.97 -27.48
CA SER A 6 -5.20 -1.90 -27.24
C SER A 6 -5.52 -2.14 -25.75
N SER A 7 -4.72 -1.63 -24.81
CA SER A 7 -4.96 -1.88 -23.38
C SER A 7 -6.23 -1.17 -22.87
N PRO A 8 -7.12 -1.83 -22.11
CA PRO A 8 -8.32 -1.20 -21.56
C PRO A 8 -8.05 -0.33 -20.32
N LEU A 9 -6.81 -0.36 -19.80
CA LEU A 9 -6.40 0.37 -18.59
C LEU A 9 -6.67 1.88 -18.61
N PRO A 10 -6.31 2.65 -19.66
CA PRO A 10 -6.46 4.10 -19.62
C PRO A 10 -7.94 4.51 -19.58
N LYS A 11 -8.78 3.80 -20.34
CA LYS A 11 -10.25 3.92 -20.29
C LYS A 11 -10.80 3.57 -18.89
N ALA A 12 -10.32 2.47 -18.29
CA ALA A 12 -10.71 2.07 -16.94
C ALA A 12 -10.31 3.10 -15.86
N PHE A 13 -9.11 3.68 -15.95
CA PHE A 13 -8.64 4.71 -15.03
C PHE A 13 -9.48 5.99 -15.15
N ARG A 14 -9.77 6.44 -16.38
CA ARG A 14 -10.67 7.60 -16.63
C ARG A 14 -12.04 7.38 -15.98
N LEU A 15 -12.66 6.22 -16.23
CA LEU A 15 -14.00 5.91 -15.74
C LEU A 15 -14.05 5.78 -14.20
N VAL A 16 -13.02 5.23 -13.55
CA VAL A 16 -12.91 5.23 -12.08
C VAL A 16 -12.75 6.65 -11.53
N ARG A 17 -11.95 7.51 -12.18
CA ARG A 17 -11.76 8.90 -11.77
C ARG A 17 -13.08 9.68 -11.81
N GLU A 18 -13.82 9.56 -12.91
CA GLU A 18 -15.09 10.23 -13.14
C GLU A 18 -16.16 9.84 -12.10
N ILE A 19 -16.35 8.53 -11.89
CA ILE A 19 -17.28 7.99 -10.88
C ILE A 19 -16.92 8.49 -9.46
N LEU A 20 -15.63 8.54 -9.12
CA LEU A 20 -15.18 8.96 -7.80
C LEU A 20 -15.07 10.48 -7.63
N GLN A 21 -15.13 11.27 -8.71
CA GLN A 21 -15.30 12.73 -8.66
C GLN A 21 -16.78 13.10 -8.40
N ALA A 22 -17.73 12.33 -8.93
CA ALA A 22 -19.15 12.47 -8.66
C ALA A 22 -19.61 11.81 -7.34
N ALA A 23 -18.71 11.12 -6.63
CA ALA A 23 -19.02 10.35 -5.43
C ALA A 23 -19.21 11.23 -4.17
N PRO A 24 -20.01 10.78 -3.18
CA PRO A 24 -20.05 11.41 -1.87
C PRO A 24 -18.69 11.31 -1.14
N PRO A 25 -18.39 12.19 -0.16
CA PRO A 25 -17.09 12.24 0.53
C PRO A 25 -16.75 10.96 1.32
N GLY A 26 -17.74 10.10 1.62
CA GLY A 26 -17.53 8.77 2.18
C GLY A 26 -16.87 7.76 1.21
N GLY A 27 -16.82 8.08 -0.08
CA GLY A 27 -16.38 7.18 -1.14
C GLY A 27 -17.45 6.16 -1.55
N LEU A 28 -17.10 5.31 -2.54
CA LEU A 28 -17.98 4.26 -3.07
C LEU A 28 -17.36 2.87 -2.86
N SER A 29 -18.18 1.88 -2.53
CA SER A 29 -17.75 0.49 -2.54
C SER A 29 -17.50 -0.01 -3.97
N THR A 30 -16.71 -1.07 -4.13
CA THR A 30 -16.48 -1.67 -5.46
C THR A 30 -17.78 -2.12 -6.15
N LYS A 31 -18.86 -2.40 -5.41
CA LYS A 31 -20.16 -2.74 -6.02
C LYS A 31 -20.85 -1.53 -6.63
N GLU A 32 -20.82 -0.39 -5.94
CA GLU A 32 -21.38 0.87 -6.43
C GLU A 32 -20.58 1.41 -7.61
N ILE A 33 -19.23 1.33 -7.56
CA ILE A 33 -18.37 1.68 -8.70
C ILE A 33 -18.75 0.86 -9.95
N VAL A 34 -18.98 -0.45 -9.81
CA VAL A 34 -19.42 -1.28 -10.95
C VAL A 34 -20.84 -0.91 -11.40
N LYS A 35 -21.75 -0.56 -10.48
CA LYS A 35 -23.12 -0.17 -10.81
C LYS A 35 -23.15 1.14 -11.61
N GLU A 36 -22.44 2.17 -11.16
CA GLU A 36 -22.34 3.44 -11.87
C GLU A 36 -21.60 3.28 -13.21
N ALA A 37 -20.56 2.43 -13.27
CA ALA A 37 -19.87 2.13 -14.52
C ALA A 37 -20.79 1.53 -15.59
N ILE A 38 -21.62 0.55 -15.20
CA ILE A 38 -22.62 -0.04 -16.11
C ILE A 38 -23.68 1.01 -16.48
N ARG A 39 -24.09 1.88 -15.55
CA ARG A 39 -25.06 2.97 -15.84
C ARG A 39 -24.53 3.95 -16.89
N LEU A 40 -23.27 4.38 -16.78
CA LEU A 40 -22.62 5.25 -17.76
C LEU A 40 -22.50 4.53 -19.12
N TYR A 41 -22.04 3.28 -19.12
CA TYR A 41 -21.92 2.48 -20.34
C TYR A 41 -23.25 2.30 -21.10
N GLN A 42 -24.38 2.17 -20.38
CA GLN A 42 -25.71 2.10 -20.97
C GLN A 42 -26.18 3.41 -21.60
N VAL A 43 -25.77 4.57 -21.05
CA VAL A 43 -26.05 5.88 -21.68
C VAL A 43 -25.28 6.00 -22.99
N ASP A 44 -24.03 5.55 -23.03
CA ASP A 44 -23.20 5.56 -24.24
C ASP A 44 -23.61 4.47 -25.27
N ASN A 45 -24.26 3.39 -24.82
CA ASN A 45 -24.62 2.22 -25.64
C ASN A 45 -26.08 1.79 -25.38
N PRO A 46 -27.08 2.55 -25.86
CA PRO A 46 -28.50 2.31 -25.56
C PRO A 46 -29.06 0.99 -26.13
N SER A 47 -28.33 0.35 -27.05
CA SER A 47 -28.67 -0.98 -27.60
C SER A 47 -28.22 -2.16 -26.71
N TYR A 48 -27.44 -1.92 -25.66
CA TYR A 48 -26.98 -2.98 -24.76
C TYR A 48 -28.03 -3.31 -23.68
N ASP A 49 -28.78 -4.39 -23.89
CA ASP A 49 -29.65 -4.95 -22.86
C ASP A 49 -28.87 -5.90 -21.92
N PRO A 50 -28.70 -5.55 -20.61
CA PRO A 50 -28.02 -6.41 -19.64
C PRO A 50 -28.73 -7.74 -19.37
N SER A 51 -30.01 -7.91 -19.75
CA SER A 51 -30.76 -9.16 -19.60
C SER A 51 -30.37 -10.22 -20.65
N SER A 52 -30.01 -9.77 -21.86
CA SER A 52 -29.66 -10.65 -23.00
C SER A 52 -28.43 -11.53 -22.73
N SER A 53 -27.47 -11.04 -21.95
CA SER A 53 -26.18 -11.69 -21.70
C SER A 53 -26.26 -12.89 -20.73
N GLN A 54 -27.43 -13.23 -20.18
CA GLN A 54 -27.61 -14.42 -19.33
C GLN A 54 -27.94 -15.70 -20.12
N ALA A 55 -28.30 -15.62 -21.40
CA ALA A 55 -28.81 -16.77 -22.16
C ALA A 55 -27.73 -17.70 -22.75
N SER A 56 -26.47 -17.28 -22.80
CA SER A 56 -25.49 -17.85 -23.75
C SER A 56 -24.44 -18.81 -23.16
N THR A 57 -24.58 -19.28 -21.91
CA THR A 57 -23.54 -20.12 -21.25
C THR A 57 -23.91 -21.59 -21.06
N SER A 58 -24.90 -22.11 -21.80
CA SER A 58 -25.39 -23.49 -21.67
C SER A 58 -25.45 -24.30 -22.98
N SER A 59 -24.39 -24.30 -23.79
CA SER A 59 -24.16 -25.35 -24.81
C SER A 59 -22.76 -25.30 -25.47
N SER A 60 -21.86 -26.19 -25.07
CA SER A 60 -21.12 -27.07 -26.00
C SER A 60 -20.11 -27.94 -25.25
N SER A 61 -20.11 -29.23 -25.60
CA SER A 61 -19.12 -30.23 -25.19
C SER A 61 -18.70 -31.03 -26.42
N THR A 62 -17.51 -31.65 -26.37
CA THR A 62 -16.93 -32.58 -27.38
C THR A 62 -16.60 -31.96 -28.75
N SER A 63 -15.34 -31.90 -29.21
CA SER A 63 -14.45 -33.04 -29.52
C SER A 63 -12.97 -32.62 -29.43
N THR A 64 -12.11 -33.33 -28.70
CA THR A 64 -11.24 -34.43 -29.18
C THR A 64 -10.57 -34.22 -30.55
N SER A 65 -9.32 -33.77 -30.53
CA SER A 65 -8.25 -34.25 -31.42
C SER A 65 -6.90 -34.01 -30.77
N ALA A 66 -6.02 -35.01 -30.80
CA ALA A 66 -4.76 -35.02 -30.07
C ALA A 66 -3.59 -35.35 -31.02
N THR A 67 -2.48 -34.64 -30.83
CA THR A 67 -1.13 -35.00 -31.29
C THR A 67 -0.16 -34.33 -30.30
N THR A 68 0.32 -34.98 -29.25
CA THR A 68 1.38 -36.02 -29.17
C THR A 68 2.75 -35.60 -29.72
N THR A 69 3.52 -34.94 -28.86
CA THR A 69 4.95 -35.20 -28.56
C THR A 69 5.11 -34.90 -27.05
N THR A 70 5.35 -35.81 -26.09
CA THR A 70 6.49 -36.75 -25.88
C THR A 70 7.85 -36.13 -26.22
N ALA A 71 8.86 -36.11 -25.35
CA ALA A 71 9.13 -36.94 -24.16
C ALA A 71 9.82 -36.10 -23.04
N GLU A 72 9.54 -36.37 -21.75
CA GLU A 72 10.48 -36.95 -20.76
C GLU A 72 11.42 -35.92 -20.07
N SER A 73 11.89 -36.09 -18.82
CA SER A 73 11.79 -37.24 -17.91
C SER A 73 11.83 -36.86 -16.41
N SER A 74 11.08 -37.60 -15.58
CA SER A 74 11.42 -37.99 -14.19
C SER A 74 11.47 -36.88 -13.10
N THR A 75 11.25 -37.13 -11.79
CA THR A 75 11.17 -38.36 -10.96
C THR A 75 10.22 -38.18 -9.74
N ILE A 76 9.53 -39.26 -9.31
CA ILE A 76 9.36 -39.75 -7.90
C ILE A 76 8.79 -38.75 -6.84
N ALA A 77 7.86 -39.04 -5.93
CA ALA A 77 6.87 -40.08 -5.65
C ALA A 77 5.98 -39.53 -4.48
N SER A 78 4.96 -40.17 -3.90
CA SER A 78 4.40 -41.52 -4.04
C SER A 78 2.91 -41.53 -3.64
N SER A 79 2.22 -42.66 -3.77
CA SER A 79 0.81 -42.85 -3.38
C SER A 79 0.65 -43.62 -2.06
N LYS A 80 -0.34 -43.23 -1.23
CA LYS A 80 -1.12 -44.19 -0.41
C LYS A 80 -2.43 -43.60 0.07
N GLY A 81 -3.54 -44.02 -0.52
CA GLY A 81 -4.88 -43.62 -0.11
C GLY A 81 -5.49 -44.54 0.96
N LYS A 82 -6.55 -44.06 1.62
CA LYS A 82 -7.54 -44.91 2.28
C LYS A 82 -8.90 -44.20 2.29
N GLY A 83 -9.76 -44.55 1.35
CA GLY A 83 -11.11 -43.97 1.25
C GLY A 83 -12.12 -44.65 2.18
N LYS A 84 -13.23 -43.95 2.44
CA LYS A 84 -14.51 -44.58 2.78
C LYS A 84 -15.63 -43.73 2.19
N GLY A 85 -16.17 -44.16 1.06
CA GLY A 85 -17.23 -43.44 0.37
C GLY A 85 -18.57 -43.57 1.09
N ARG A 86 -19.45 -42.59 0.86
CA ARG A 86 -20.90 -42.77 0.97
C ARG A 86 -21.58 -41.86 -0.05
N ALA A 87 -21.91 -42.42 -1.21
CA ALA A 87 -22.83 -41.78 -2.12
C ALA A 87 -24.23 -41.80 -1.49
N SER A 88 -24.91 -40.67 -1.51
CA SER A 88 -26.34 -40.56 -1.26
C SER A 88 -26.82 -39.37 -2.08
N GLY A 89 -27.61 -39.63 -3.12
CA GLY A 89 -28.16 -38.58 -3.94
C GLY A 89 -29.03 -37.64 -3.10
N SER A 90 -28.86 -36.34 -3.31
CA SER A 90 -29.96 -35.40 -3.14
C SER A 90 -29.91 -34.46 -4.33
N SER A 91 -30.92 -34.54 -5.18
CA SER A 91 -31.14 -33.60 -6.28
C SER A 91 -31.62 -32.27 -5.68
N GLY A 92 -30.70 -31.60 -4.99
CA GLY A 92 -30.92 -30.33 -4.34
C GLY A 92 -30.94 -29.23 -5.38
N SER A 93 -32.13 -28.95 -5.92
CA SER A 93 -32.43 -27.83 -6.80
C SER A 93 -31.75 -26.55 -6.29
N ASN A 94 -30.62 -26.18 -6.91
CA ASN A 94 -29.93 -24.93 -6.62
C ASN A 94 -30.57 -23.80 -7.42
N THR A 95 -31.86 -23.54 -7.19
CA THR A 95 -32.48 -22.23 -7.43
C THR A 95 -31.95 -21.21 -6.41
N ARG A 96 -30.61 -21.08 -6.38
CA ARG A 96 -29.91 -20.01 -5.67
C ARG A 96 -30.30 -18.72 -6.35
N LYS A 97 -31.34 -18.09 -5.79
CA LYS A 97 -31.82 -16.73 -6.02
C LYS A 97 -30.79 -15.93 -6.80
N ALA A 98 -31.09 -15.61 -8.06
CA ALA A 98 -30.26 -14.82 -8.96
C ALA A 98 -30.13 -13.38 -8.45
N LYS A 99 -29.43 -13.21 -7.32
CA LYS A 99 -28.99 -11.93 -6.80
C LYS A 99 -27.99 -11.40 -7.80
N GLY A 100 -28.42 -10.41 -8.58
CA GLY A 100 -27.66 -9.77 -9.65
C GLY A 100 -26.17 -9.74 -9.33
N VAL A 101 -25.44 -10.68 -9.91
CA VAL A 101 -24.03 -10.47 -10.18
C VAL A 101 -24.05 -9.34 -11.20
N ASN A 102 -23.45 -8.20 -10.86
CA ASN A 102 -23.29 -7.12 -11.83
C ASN A 102 -22.34 -7.64 -12.92
N VAL A 103 -22.91 -8.32 -13.92
CA VAL A 103 -22.18 -8.86 -15.06
C VAL A 103 -21.72 -7.65 -15.86
N ILE A 104 -20.41 -7.46 -15.88
CA ILE A 104 -19.78 -6.40 -16.65
C ILE A 104 -19.86 -6.81 -18.13
N PRO A 105 -20.32 -5.93 -19.04
CA PRO A 105 -20.34 -6.22 -20.48
C PRO A 105 -18.95 -6.64 -20.98
N PRO A 106 -18.83 -7.53 -21.99
CA PRO A 106 -17.54 -8.02 -22.46
C PRO A 106 -16.61 -6.90 -22.96
N ASP A 107 -17.16 -5.88 -23.62
CA ASP A 107 -16.42 -4.74 -24.18
C ASP A 107 -16.24 -3.57 -23.19
N HIS A 108 -16.73 -3.70 -21.96
CA HIS A 108 -16.65 -2.65 -20.95
C HIS A 108 -15.20 -2.46 -20.47
N PRO A 109 -14.70 -1.22 -20.23
CA PRO A 109 -13.30 -0.95 -19.86
C PRO A 109 -12.77 -1.73 -18.64
N PHE A 110 -13.64 -2.16 -17.74
CA PHE A 110 -13.26 -2.98 -16.59
C PHE A 110 -12.99 -4.45 -16.91
N VAL A 111 -13.45 -4.99 -18.05
CA VAL A 111 -13.37 -6.40 -18.49
C VAL A 111 -14.03 -7.43 -17.55
N SER A 112 -13.71 -7.39 -16.25
CA SER A 112 -14.35 -8.19 -15.22
C SER A 112 -14.25 -7.51 -13.84
N THR A 113 -15.11 -7.92 -12.90
CA THR A 113 -15.03 -7.43 -11.51
C THR A 113 -13.75 -7.85 -10.80
N SER A 114 -13.05 -8.88 -11.31
CA SER A 114 -11.73 -9.30 -10.84
C SER A 114 -10.66 -8.31 -11.31
N TYR A 115 -10.63 -8.00 -12.61
CA TYR A 115 -9.66 -7.07 -13.21
C TYR A 115 -9.75 -5.66 -12.61
N LEU A 116 -10.97 -5.15 -12.37
CA LEU A 116 -11.18 -3.91 -11.62
C LEU A 116 -10.48 -3.93 -10.26
N LYS A 117 -10.57 -5.03 -9.50
CA LYS A 117 -9.97 -5.14 -8.16
C LYS A 117 -8.47 -5.35 -8.19
N SER A 118 -8.00 -6.35 -8.95
CA SER A 118 -6.62 -6.83 -8.93
C SER A 118 -5.67 -5.98 -9.76
N ARG A 119 -6.17 -5.26 -10.78
CA ARG A 119 -5.37 -4.40 -11.64
C ARG A 119 -5.70 -2.94 -11.44
N VAL A 120 -6.93 -2.50 -11.73
CA VAL A 120 -7.26 -1.07 -11.77
C VAL A 120 -7.16 -0.43 -10.37
N LEU A 121 -7.96 -0.90 -9.41
CA LEU A 121 -7.98 -0.35 -8.04
C LEU A 121 -6.66 -0.60 -7.29
N ALA A 122 -6.03 -1.75 -7.47
CA ALA A 122 -4.75 -2.08 -6.85
C ALA A 122 -3.61 -1.13 -7.32
N THR A 123 -3.52 -0.85 -8.62
CA THR A 123 -2.53 0.09 -9.17
C THR A 123 -2.79 1.52 -8.69
N LEU A 124 -4.04 1.98 -8.74
CA LEU A 124 -4.39 3.32 -8.26
C LEU A 124 -4.14 3.48 -6.74
N GLN A 125 -4.34 2.41 -5.95
CA GLN A 125 -4.02 2.39 -4.53
C GLN A 125 -2.50 2.42 -4.27
N SER A 126 -1.69 1.68 -5.04
CA SER A 126 -0.23 1.62 -4.84
C SER A 126 0.47 2.95 -5.12
N GLN A 127 -0.09 3.76 -6.04
CA GLN A 127 0.33 5.13 -6.35
C GLN A 127 -0.33 6.18 -5.44
N ALA A 128 -1.06 5.73 -4.40
CA ALA A 128 -1.82 6.56 -3.46
C ALA A 128 -2.85 7.52 -4.11
N LEU A 129 -3.28 7.28 -5.35
CA LEU A 129 -4.32 8.08 -6.03
C LEU A 129 -5.71 7.81 -5.45
N LEU A 130 -5.92 6.60 -4.94
CA LEU A 130 -7.09 6.19 -4.17
C LEU A 130 -6.69 5.80 -2.74
N SER A 131 -7.58 6.07 -1.80
CA SER A 131 -7.52 5.52 -0.45
C SER A 131 -8.73 4.61 -0.18
N LYS A 132 -8.43 3.48 0.47
CA LYS A 132 -9.41 2.47 0.87
C LYS A 132 -9.75 2.68 2.35
N THR A 133 -10.96 3.17 2.64
CA THR A 133 -11.44 3.39 4.00
C THR A 133 -12.31 2.23 4.44
N ALA A 134 -12.15 1.78 5.69
CA ALA A 134 -13.14 0.91 6.32
C ALA A 134 -14.37 1.80 6.64
N GLN A 135 -15.52 1.43 6.10
CA GLN A 135 -16.78 2.03 6.50
C GLN A 135 -17.16 1.44 7.87
N PRO A 136 -17.58 2.26 8.85
CA PRO A 136 -18.09 1.73 10.11
C PRO A 136 -19.30 0.86 9.80
N SER A 137 -19.21 -0.42 10.12
CA SER A 137 -20.36 -1.32 10.00
C SER A 137 -21.42 -0.85 11.00
N SER A 138 -22.50 -0.27 10.50
CA SER A 138 -23.68 0.14 11.27
C SER A 138 -24.45 -1.10 11.77
N ALA A 139 -23.82 -1.80 12.71
CA ALA A 139 -24.48 -2.78 13.55
C ALA A 139 -25.38 -2.03 14.53
N ALA A 140 -26.69 -2.18 14.35
CA ALA A 140 -27.74 -1.83 15.31
C ALA A 140 -27.77 -0.36 15.79
N SER A 141 -28.29 0.53 14.95
CA SER A 141 -29.15 1.62 15.44
C SER A 141 -30.51 1.04 15.87
N SER A 142 -30.51 0.16 16.87
CA SER A 142 -31.72 -0.27 17.59
C SER A 142 -31.77 0.48 18.91
N SER A 143 -32.84 1.27 19.08
CA SER A 143 -33.20 1.97 20.32
C SER A 143 -33.00 1.10 21.57
N GLY A 144 -32.14 1.56 22.48
CA GLY A 144 -31.80 0.86 23.71
C GLY A 144 -31.25 1.83 24.75
N SER A 145 -32.14 2.61 25.37
CA SER A 145 -31.82 3.45 26.52
C SER A 145 -31.35 2.57 27.69
N GLY A 146 -30.07 2.63 28.04
CA GLY A 146 -29.49 1.78 29.08
C GLY A 146 -28.17 2.31 29.60
N SER A 147 -28.24 3.11 30.67
CA SER A 147 -27.06 3.52 31.45
C SER A 147 -26.40 2.29 32.09
N GLY A 148 -25.09 2.12 31.91
CA GLY A 148 -24.35 1.01 32.52
C GLY A 148 -22.84 1.21 32.40
N SER A 149 -22.15 1.29 33.54
CA SER A 149 -20.74 1.61 33.63
C SER A 149 -19.85 0.37 33.79
N SER A 150 -18.53 0.60 33.60
CA SER A 150 -17.40 -0.19 34.11
C SER A 150 -16.88 -1.43 33.35
N SER A 151 -15.58 -1.34 33.07
CA SER A 151 -14.52 -2.37 32.94
C SER A 151 -14.83 -3.86 33.15
N SER A 152 -14.29 -4.70 32.26
CA SER A 152 -13.34 -5.78 32.63
C SER A 152 -12.71 -6.47 31.40
N ARG A 153 -11.72 -7.34 31.64
CA ARG A 153 -10.87 -8.02 30.65
C ARG A 153 -11.41 -9.40 30.26
N SER A 154 -10.98 -9.88 29.09
CA SER A 154 -10.49 -11.23 28.76
C SER A 154 -11.23 -12.09 27.70
N ASN A 155 -10.42 -12.41 26.67
CA ASN A 155 -10.22 -13.65 25.89
C ASN A 155 -11.37 -14.56 25.35
N SER A 156 -11.10 -15.01 24.11
CA SER A 156 -11.58 -16.25 23.44
C SER A 156 -13.08 -16.55 23.36
N GLY A 157 -13.66 -16.29 22.18
CA GLY A 157 -15.00 -16.75 21.79
C GLY A 157 -15.30 -16.51 20.32
N SER A 158 -14.81 -17.39 19.42
CA SER A 158 -14.89 -17.18 17.97
C SER A 158 -16.17 -17.74 17.33
N SER A 159 -17.30 -17.04 17.45
CA SER A 159 -18.39 -17.12 16.45
C SER A 159 -19.51 -16.07 16.67
N SER A 160 -20.06 -15.58 15.55
CA SER A 160 -21.25 -14.71 15.43
C SER A 160 -21.16 -13.27 15.99
N GLY A 161 -21.54 -12.28 15.15
CA GLY A 161 -21.73 -10.87 15.55
C GLY A 161 -20.94 -9.84 14.73
N ALA A 162 -19.69 -10.13 14.37
CA ALA A 162 -18.86 -9.19 13.59
C ALA A 162 -19.39 -9.02 12.15
N GLY A 163 -20.07 -7.91 11.91
CA GLY A 163 -20.47 -7.49 10.56
C GLY A 163 -19.26 -7.41 9.64
N LYS A 164 -19.38 -7.92 8.41
CA LYS A 164 -18.29 -7.87 7.42
C LYS A 164 -17.96 -6.41 7.14
N GLN A 165 -16.78 -5.95 7.56
CA GLN A 165 -16.30 -4.60 7.30
C GLN A 165 -16.41 -4.28 5.81
N SER A 166 -17.26 -3.30 5.50
CA SER A 166 -17.37 -2.75 4.15
C SER A 166 -16.19 -1.79 3.92
N PHE A 167 -15.73 -1.73 2.67
CA PHE A 167 -14.66 -0.82 2.28
C PHE A 167 -15.18 0.11 1.18
N ALA A 168 -14.96 1.40 1.37
CA ALA A 168 -15.18 2.42 0.36
C ALA A 168 -13.85 2.85 -0.24
N TRP A 169 -13.89 3.24 -1.51
CA TRP A 169 -12.80 3.87 -2.23
C TRP A 169 -13.13 5.34 -2.41
N ARG A 170 -12.16 6.20 -2.12
CA ARG A 170 -12.24 7.63 -2.35
C ARG A 170 -10.97 8.11 -3.03
N LEU A 171 -11.07 9.22 -3.76
CA LEU A 171 -9.89 9.94 -4.26
C LEU A 171 -9.03 10.37 -3.07
N SER A 172 -7.72 10.28 -3.22
CA SER A 172 -6.79 10.76 -2.19
C SER A 172 -6.63 12.27 -2.27
N GLU A 173 -6.86 12.93 -1.16
CA GLU A 173 -6.56 14.36 -1.01
C GLU A 173 -5.06 14.57 -0.80
N ALA A 174 -4.51 15.51 -1.57
CA ALA A 174 -3.10 15.82 -1.56
C ALA A 174 -2.76 16.67 -0.32
N ARG A 175 -2.36 16.00 0.78
CA ARG A 175 -1.97 16.64 2.05
C ARG A 175 -1.05 17.85 1.82
N GLN A 176 -1.35 18.95 2.50
CA GLN A 176 -0.47 20.12 2.54
C GLN A 176 0.72 19.86 3.47
N SER A 177 1.88 20.38 3.10
CA SER A 177 3.15 20.13 3.78
C SER A 177 4.14 21.23 3.40
N ASN A 178 4.78 21.87 4.37
CA ASN A 178 5.66 23.01 4.17
C ASN A 178 7.12 22.55 3.92
N LEU A 179 7.30 21.74 2.88
CA LEU A 179 8.56 21.13 2.45
C LEU A 179 9.03 21.79 1.15
N SER A 180 10.35 21.87 0.97
CA SER A 180 11.02 22.34 -0.23
C SER A 180 10.84 21.37 -1.40
N THR A 181 10.84 20.06 -1.13
CA THR A 181 10.56 19.04 -2.15
C THR A 181 9.18 19.25 -2.79
N PRO A 182 9.09 19.28 -4.13
CA PRO A 182 7.86 19.59 -4.83
C PRO A 182 6.76 18.59 -4.49
N LYS A 183 5.59 19.12 -4.17
CA LYS A 183 4.38 18.35 -3.87
C LYS A 183 4.03 17.47 -5.08
N TRP A 184 3.70 16.21 -4.84
CA TRP A 184 3.21 15.32 -5.89
C TRP A 184 1.90 15.85 -6.49
N ASP A 185 1.89 16.08 -7.80
CA ASP A 185 0.72 16.58 -8.51
C ASP A 185 -0.19 15.44 -8.96
N PHE A 186 -1.23 15.18 -8.16
CA PHE A 186 -2.22 14.13 -8.41
C PHE A 186 -3.01 14.36 -9.71
N PRO A 187 -3.51 15.57 -10.03
CA PRO A 187 -4.11 15.89 -11.34
C PRO A 187 -3.30 15.46 -12.57
N SER A 188 -2.03 15.86 -12.72
CA SER A 188 -1.23 15.46 -13.89
C SER A 188 -0.85 13.98 -13.86
N HIS A 189 -0.64 13.37 -12.68
CA HIS A 189 -0.44 11.93 -12.58
C HIS A 189 -1.64 11.14 -13.13
N TRP A 190 -2.85 11.54 -12.74
CA TRP A 190 -4.08 10.97 -13.28
C TRP A 190 -4.18 11.15 -14.79
N GLN A 191 -3.79 12.32 -15.31
CA GLN A 191 -3.79 12.56 -16.75
C GLN A 191 -2.82 11.61 -17.48
N ARG A 192 -1.57 11.51 -17.02
CA ARG A 192 -0.56 10.60 -17.61
C ARG A 192 -1.00 9.13 -17.62
N LEU A 193 -1.77 8.66 -16.63
CA LEU A 193 -2.38 7.32 -16.65
C LEU A 193 -3.47 7.17 -17.72
N ILE A 194 -4.28 8.20 -17.94
CA ILE A 194 -5.34 8.25 -18.94
C ILE A 194 -4.76 8.39 -20.36
N ASP A 195 -3.62 9.05 -20.49
CA ASP A 195 -2.85 9.18 -21.75
C ASP A 195 -2.06 7.88 -22.08
N GLY A 196 -2.09 6.87 -21.20
CA GLY A 196 -1.49 5.55 -21.45
C GLY A 196 -0.02 5.40 -21.07
N VAL A 197 0.54 6.28 -20.22
CA VAL A 197 1.88 6.07 -19.63
C VAL A 197 1.87 4.82 -18.74
N SER A 198 2.94 4.02 -18.78
CA SER A 198 3.04 2.79 -17.97
C SER A 198 2.88 3.09 -16.46
N PRO A 199 1.94 2.43 -15.76
CA PRO A 199 1.77 2.63 -14.33
C PRO A 199 3.00 2.22 -13.50
N GLY A 200 3.83 1.30 -14.01
CA GLY A 200 5.09 0.94 -13.34
C GLY A 200 6.09 2.11 -13.32
N GLN A 201 6.18 2.85 -14.43
CA GLN A 201 7.03 4.04 -14.53
C GLN A 201 6.52 5.15 -13.59
N LEU A 202 5.22 5.46 -13.64
CA LEU A 202 4.61 6.47 -12.76
C LEU A 202 4.68 6.09 -11.27
N HIS A 203 4.63 4.79 -10.95
CA HIS A 203 4.84 4.33 -9.57
C HIS A 203 6.29 4.55 -9.12
N ALA A 204 7.29 4.24 -9.96
CA ALA A 204 8.69 4.51 -9.66
C ALA A 204 8.93 6.01 -9.40
N GLU A 205 8.46 6.89 -10.30
CA GLU A 205 8.55 8.35 -10.15
C GLU A 205 7.87 8.82 -8.82
N TYR A 206 6.68 8.29 -8.51
CA TYR A 206 5.98 8.58 -7.24
C TYR A 206 6.78 8.13 -6.01
N THR A 207 7.33 6.91 -6.04
CA THR A 207 8.12 6.38 -4.91
C THR A 207 9.41 7.16 -4.69
N ALA A 208 10.07 7.62 -5.77
CA ALA A 208 11.25 8.46 -5.69
C ALA A 208 10.94 9.83 -5.07
N ASN A 209 9.86 10.50 -5.52
CA ASN A 209 9.41 11.75 -4.89
C ASN A 209 9.09 11.52 -3.40
N LYS A 210 8.29 10.49 -3.08
CA LYS A 210 7.92 10.15 -1.70
C LYS A 210 9.13 9.90 -0.80
N ALA A 211 10.14 9.18 -1.30
CA ALA A 211 11.39 8.94 -0.59
C ALA A 211 12.15 10.26 -0.34
N ALA A 212 12.25 11.13 -1.35
CA ALA A 212 12.88 12.45 -1.20
C ALA A 212 12.15 13.33 -0.15
N ARG A 213 10.81 13.31 -0.12
CA ARG A 213 10.06 14.05 0.92
C ARG A 213 10.28 13.49 2.32
N GLN A 214 10.30 12.16 2.46
CA GLN A 214 10.59 11.50 3.73
C GLN A 214 12.01 11.79 4.22
N GLU A 215 12.97 11.87 3.30
CA GLU A 215 14.35 12.24 3.60
C GLU A 215 14.46 13.70 4.05
N GLU A 216 13.78 14.63 3.40
CA GLU A 216 13.72 16.03 3.83
C GLU A 216 13.01 16.21 5.19
N GLU A 217 11.87 15.54 5.40
CA GLU A 217 11.17 15.51 6.70
C GLU A 217 12.09 14.97 7.81
N ARG A 218 12.90 13.95 7.50
CA ARG A 218 13.88 13.35 8.41
C ARG A 218 15.03 14.30 8.72
N GLN A 219 15.62 14.94 7.71
CA GLN A 219 16.69 15.93 7.88
C GLN A 219 16.23 17.13 8.73
N ARG A 220 15.06 17.71 8.40
CA ARG A 220 14.44 18.77 9.22
C ARG A 220 14.10 18.30 10.64
N GLY A 221 13.75 17.03 10.80
CA GLY A 221 13.57 16.39 12.11
C GLY A 221 14.86 16.34 12.94
N PHE A 222 16.01 16.11 12.30
CA PHE A 222 17.32 16.16 12.93
C PHE A 222 17.77 17.59 13.25
N GLU A 223 17.62 18.53 12.32
CA GLU A 223 17.97 19.95 12.50
C GLU A 223 17.17 20.60 13.63
N SER A 224 15.87 20.30 13.70
CA SER A 224 14.99 20.79 14.78
C SER A 224 15.16 20.02 16.11
N GLY A 225 16.07 19.05 16.19
CA GLY A 225 16.32 18.23 17.38
C GLY A 225 15.16 17.32 17.80
N LYS A 226 14.09 17.23 17.00
CA LYS A 226 12.88 16.44 17.30
C LYS A 226 13.07 14.95 17.05
N VAL A 227 14.03 14.59 16.18
CA VAL A 227 14.35 13.21 15.82
C VAL A 227 15.82 12.97 16.12
N LEU A 228 16.15 11.83 16.73
CA LEU A 228 17.52 11.39 16.93
C LEU A 228 18.04 10.71 15.65
N ARG A 229 19.22 11.11 15.18
CA ARG A 229 19.95 10.40 14.11
C ARG A 229 20.18 8.94 14.50
N THR A 230 19.96 8.00 13.57
CA THR A 230 20.28 6.59 13.82
C THR A 230 21.78 6.39 13.87
N GLU A 231 22.27 5.27 14.40
CA GLU A 231 23.73 5.06 14.52
C GLU A 231 24.45 4.98 13.17
N ARG A 232 23.74 4.58 12.11
CA ARG A 232 24.24 4.61 10.75
C ARG A 232 24.34 6.04 10.22
N ASP A 233 23.31 6.86 10.47
CA ASP A 233 23.35 8.29 10.15
C ASP A 233 24.47 9.01 10.89
N ILE A 234 24.73 8.64 12.16
CA ILE A 234 25.83 9.20 12.97
C ILE A 234 27.19 8.78 12.39
N TRP A 235 27.31 7.58 11.82
CA TRP A 235 28.52 7.13 11.11
C TRP A 235 28.79 7.93 9.84
N GLU A 236 27.74 8.20 9.06
CA GLU A 236 27.81 8.89 7.77
C GLU A 236 27.84 10.43 7.93
N TRP A 237 27.66 10.96 9.15
CA TRP A 237 27.65 12.40 9.44
C TRP A 237 29.07 12.99 9.53
N ALA A 238 29.47 13.75 8.51
CA ALA A 238 30.80 14.34 8.38
C ALA A 238 31.25 15.24 9.55
N GLU A 239 30.32 15.90 10.25
CA GLU A 239 30.60 16.79 11.40
C GLU A 239 30.53 16.07 12.76
N ARG A 240 30.49 14.74 12.78
CA ARG A 240 30.53 13.95 14.00
C ARG A 240 31.75 14.33 14.84
N ARG A 241 31.55 14.64 16.13
CA ARG A 241 32.66 14.78 17.11
C ARG A 241 33.50 13.49 17.12
N PRO A 242 34.76 13.49 16.65
CA PRO A 242 35.51 12.27 16.33
C PRO A 242 35.90 11.42 17.54
N VAL A 243 35.73 11.96 18.76
CA VAL A 243 36.15 11.34 20.03
C VAL A 243 35.06 10.46 20.67
N LEU A 244 33.80 10.54 20.21
CA LEU A 244 32.69 9.73 20.73
C LEU A 244 32.43 8.52 19.85
N SER A 245 32.52 7.30 20.39
CA SER A 245 32.16 6.09 19.64
C SER A 245 30.64 5.88 19.52
N THR A 246 30.18 5.16 18.49
CA THR A 246 28.77 4.69 18.39
C THR A 246 28.60 3.31 19.04
N ASN A 247 27.38 2.77 19.15
CA ASN A 247 27.22 1.41 19.66
C ASN A 247 27.56 0.35 18.60
N LEU A 248 27.39 0.65 17.30
CA LEU A 248 27.94 -0.16 16.21
C LEU A 248 29.46 -0.36 16.36
N GLU A 249 30.21 0.70 16.66
CA GLU A 249 31.65 0.59 16.96
C GLU A 249 31.94 -0.21 18.23
N ARG A 250 31.00 -0.22 19.19
CA ARG A 250 31.11 -0.96 20.45
C ARG A 250 30.57 -2.38 20.38
N LEU A 251 30.05 -2.87 19.25
CA LEU A 251 29.51 -4.24 19.12
C LEU A 251 30.56 -5.32 19.44
N HIS A 252 31.84 -5.05 19.16
CA HIS A 252 32.95 -5.93 19.50
C HIS A 252 33.33 -5.93 21.00
N LEU A 253 32.70 -5.08 21.83
CA LEU A 253 32.97 -4.97 23.26
C LEU A 253 31.91 -5.73 24.08
N ASN A 254 32.36 -6.49 25.07
CA ASN A 254 31.46 -7.12 26.06
C ASN A 254 30.52 -6.07 26.68
N LYS A 255 29.24 -6.42 26.89
CA LYS A 255 28.16 -5.54 27.36
C LYS A 255 28.56 -4.52 28.46
N ARG A 256 29.18 -5.00 29.56
CA ARG A 256 29.68 -4.15 30.67
C ARG A 256 30.72 -3.09 30.26
N ARG A 257 31.51 -3.36 29.21
CA ARG A 257 32.45 -2.38 28.62
C ARG A 257 31.74 -1.43 27.66
N ALA A 258 30.85 -1.95 26.81
CA ALA A 258 30.05 -1.13 25.88
C ALA A 258 29.22 -0.06 26.62
N GLU A 259 28.51 -0.44 27.68
CA GLU A 259 27.69 0.48 28.51
C GLU A 259 28.52 1.58 29.20
N LYS A 260 29.73 1.25 29.67
CA LYS A 260 30.61 2.20 30.38
C LYS A 260 31.44 3.09 29.46
N ARG A 261 31.60 2.70 28.19
CA ARG A 261 32.39 3.42 27.18
C ARG A 261 31.91 4.85 26.91
N PRO A 262 30.62 5.14 26.63
CA PRO A 262 30.16 6.50 26.32
C PRO A 262 30.37 7.48 27.49
N LYS A 263 30.26 7.03 28.75
CA LYS A 263 30.54 7.89 29.91
C LYS A 263 32.03 8.26 29.98
N LYS A 264 32.93 7.30 29.77
CA LYS A 264 34.39 7.55 29.73
C LYS A 264 34.79 8.49 28.59
N GLU A 265 34.22 8.29 27.41
CA GLU A 265 34.52 9.12 26.24
C GLU A 265 34.03 10.55 26.44
N ARG A 266 32.80 10.76 26.94
CA ARG A 266 32.31 12.09 27.32
C ARG A 266 33.20 12.78 28.37
N THR A 267 33.64 12.07 29.41
CA THR A 267 34.56 12.64 30.42
C THR A 267 35.91 13.02 29.80
N ARG A 268 36.48 12.18 28.92
CA ARG A 268 37.74 12.49 28.23
C ARG A 268 37.61 13.68 27.28
N LEU A 269 36.46 13.78 26.60
CA LEU A 269 36.17 14.88 25.68
C LEU A 269 35.98 16.20 26.45
N ALA A 270 35.23 16.18 27.57
CA ALA A 270 35.09 17.35 28.44
C ALA A 270 36.44 17.82 29.01
N LEU A 271 37.33 16.89 29.41
CA LEU A 271 38.68 17.23 29.84
C LEU A 271 39.53 17.87 28.73
N PHE A 272 39.37 17.41 27.49
CA PHE A 272 40.06 17.96 26.32
C PHE A 272 39.51 19.35 25.95
N GLU A 273 38.18 19.52 25.95
CA GLU A 273 37.51 20.82 25.72
C GLU A 273 37.77 21.83 26.85
N SER A 274 38.07 21.37 28.08
CA SER A 274 38.44 22.24 29.21
C SER A 274 39.93 22.63 29.26
N TYR A 275 40.77 22.05 28.40
CA TYR A 275 42.18 22.40 28.35
C TYR A 275 42.35 23.62 27.44
N PRO A 276 42.83 24.78 27.94
CA PRO A 276 43.07 25.93 27.09
C PRO A 276 44.07 25.55 26.01
N GLY A 277 43.74 25.87 24.76
CA GLY A 277 44.63 25.62 23.63
C GLY A 277 45.95 26.37 23.78
N PRO A 278 47.05 25.94 23.14
CA PRO A 278 48.35 26.61 23.23
C PRO A 278 48.33 28.07 22.75
N SER A 279 47.26 28.52 22.09
CA SER A 279 47.00 29.92 21.73
C SER A 279 46.62 30.85 22.89
N GLU A 280 46.15 30.33 24.04
CA GLU A 280 45.88 31.15 25.24
C GLU A 280 47.00 31.12 26.29
N LEU A 281 47.97 30.21 26.17
CA LEU A 281 49.03 30.02 27.17
C LEU A 281 50.18 31.04 27.07
N GLY A 282 49.99 32.15 26.37
CA GLY A 282 50.81 33.36 26.55
C GLY A 282 52.33 33.18 26.42
N LEU A 283 52.80 32.20 25.63
CA LEU A 283 54.22 32.05 25.35
C LEU A 283 54.66 33.17 24.41
N GLY A 284 55.01 34.30 25.03
CA GLY A 284 55.39 35.53 24.35
C GLY A 284 56.51 35.30 23.35
N SER A 285 56.32 35.84 22.15
CA SER A 285 57.36 35.97 21.13
C SER A 285 58.35 37.07 21.53
N GLU A 286 59.10 36.83 22.60
CA GLU A 286 60.15 37.73 23.10
C GLU A 286 61.53 37.08 22.93
N ALA A 287 61.95 36.92 21.66
CA ALA A 287 63.35 36.77 21.25
C ALA A 287 63.49 36.76 19.72
N GLN A 288 63.84 37.91 19.14
CA GLN A 288 65.06 38.03 18.33
C GLN A 288 65.29 39.49 17.91
N ASN A 289 66.20 40.16 18.61
CA ASN A 289 66.92 41.31 18.07
C ASN A 289 67.85 40.83 16.95
N VAL A 290 67.70 41.38 15.75
CA VAL A 290 68.80 41.86 14.88
C VAL A 290 68.30 43.12 14.18
#